data_AF-A0A924J5A2-F1
#
_entry.id   AF-A0A924J5A2-F1
#
_cell.length_a   1.000
_cell.length_b   1.000
_cell.length_c   1.000
_cell.angle_alpha   90.00
_cell.angle_beta   90.00
_cell.angle_gamma   90.00
#
_symmetry.space_group_name_H-M   'P 1'
#
loop_
_entity.id
_entity.type
_entity.pdbx_description
1 polymer ?
#
loop_
_entity_poly.entity_id
_entity_poly.type
_entity_poly.pdbx_seq_one_letter_code
_entity_poly.pdbx_strand_id
1 'polypeptide(L)' 'MKFLQELAEDSPFRAREFIAGKDSITLARNILALDQDAFSAAFRKSPMKRSKCSGLQRNAAVVLANDAER' A
#
# COMPACT_ATOMS: atom_id res chain seq x y z
N MET A 1 -25.76 12.54 -2.07
CA MET A 1 -24.34 12.23 -1.78
C MET A 1 -23.62 12.00 -3.10
N LYS A 2 -22.56 12.76 -3.41
CA LYS A 2 -21.70 12.54 -4.59
C LYS A 2 -20.40 11.90 -4.11
N PHE A 3 -20.11 10.66 -4.53
CA PHE A 3 -18.96 9.87 -4.08
C PHE A 3 -17.75 9.94 -5.02
N LEU A 4 -17.76 10.84 -6.02
CA LEU A 4 -16.73 10.97 -7.06
C LEU A 4 -16.27 12.44 -7.17
N GLN A 5 -15.84 13.03 -6.06
CA GLN A 5 -15.25 14.35 -6.05
C GLN A 5 -13.73 14.22 -5.91
N GLU A 6 -13.00 15.08 -6.62
CA GLU A 6 -11.56 15.16 -6.49
C GLU A 6 -11.19 15.54 -5.05
N LEU A 7 -10.22 14.81 -4.49
CA LEU A 7 -9.74 15.04 -3.14
C LEU A 7 -8.95 16.35 -3.10
N ALA A 8 -9.20 17.15 -2.06
CA ALA A 8 -8.32 18.29 -1.75
C ALA A 8 -6.88 17.80 -1.56
N GLU A 9 -5.91 18.65 -1.87
CA GLU A 9 -4.49 18.29 -1.89
C GLU A 9 -3.97 17.84 -0.50
N ASP A 10 -4.55 18.40 0.56
CA ASP A 10 -4.27 18.12 1.97
C ASP A 10 -5.21 17.07 2.58
N SER A 11 -6.04 16.40 1.78
CA SER A 11 -7.02 15.44 2.28
C SER A 11 -6.35 14.26 3.00
N PRO A 12 -6.87 13.84 4.17
CA PRO A 12 -6.36 12.67 4.90
C PRO A 12 -6.55 11.35 4.13
N PHE A 13 -7.39 11.34 3.09
CA PHE A 13 -7.64 10.18 2.25
C PHE A 13 -6.78 10.15 0.98
N ARG A 14 -5.89 11.13 0.76
CA ARG A 14 -4.97 11.12 -0.38
C ARG A 14 -4.07 9.90 -0.32
N ALA A 15 -3.82 9.28 -1.47
CA ALA A 15 -2.86 8.19 -1.57
C ALA A 15 -1.48 8.67 -1.13
N ARG A 16 -0.80 7.86 -0.31
CA ARG A 16 0.57 8.11 0.13
C ARG A 16 1.52 7.88 -1.03
N GLU A 17 2.65 8.59 -1.06
CA GLU A 17 3.67 8.44 -2.11
C GLU A 17 4.13 7.00 -2.32
N PHE A 18 4.22 6.21 -1.24
CA PHE A 18 4.60 4.80 -1.35
C PHE A 18 3.60 3.96 -2.19
N ILE A 19 2.32 4.35 -2.22
CA ILE A 19 1.23 3.65 -2.91
C ILE A 19 0.91 4.32 -4.26
N ALA A 20 0.94 5.65 -4.31
CA ALA A 20 0.47 6.43 -5.44
C ALA A 20 1.20 6.08 -6.75
N GLY A 21 0.45 5.99 -7.84
CA GLY A 21 0.99 5.84 -9.20
C GLY A 21 1.61 4.48 -9.53
N LYS A 22 1.49 3.48 -8.65
CA LYS A 22 2.02 2.13 -8.87
C LYS A 22 0.92 1.16 -9.26
N ASP A 23 1.17 0.31 -10.25
CA ASP A 23 0.33 -0.85 -10.53
C ASP A 23 0.44 -1.89 -9.39
N SER A 24 -0.50 -2.84 -9.36
CA SER A 24 -0.61 -3.85 -8.31
C SER A 24 0.64 -4.71 -8.15
N ILE A 25 1.32 -5.04 -9.26
CA ILE A 25 2.49 -5.92 -9.27
C ILE A 25 3.73 -5.17 -8.77
N THR A 26 3.93 -3.96 -9.27
CA THR A 26 5.00 -3.06 -8.80
C THR A 26 4.84 -2.75 -7.32
N LEU A 27 3.61 -2.49 -6.87
CA LEU A 27 3.33 -2.26 -5.45
C LEU A 27 3.61 -3.51 -4.60
N ALA A 28 3.18 -4.69 -5.04
CA ALA A 28 3.41 -5.94 -4.31
C ALA A 28 4.91 -6.27 -4.18
N ARG A 29 5.70 -6.11 -5.24
CA ARG A 29 7.15 -6.29 -5.20
C ARG A 29 7.82 -5.31 -4.24
N ASN A 30 7.41 -4.04 -4.26
CA ASN A 30 7.92 -3.03 -3.33
C ASN A 30 7.58 -3.35 -1.87
N ILE A 31 6.37 -3.86 -1.61
CA ILE A 31 5.95 -4.29 -0.26
C ILE A 31 6.79 -5.47 0.22
N LEU A 32 7.09 -6.45 -0.64
CA LEU A 32 7.93 -7.59 -0.26
C LEU A 32 9.36 -7.19 0.09
N ALA A 33 9.90 -6.16 -0.56
CA ALA A 33 11.24 -5.64 -0.29
C ALA A 33 11.31 -4.72 0.93
N LEU A 34 10.18 -4.38 1.56
CA LEU A 34 10.14 -3.45 2.68
C LEU A 34 10.75 -4.07 3.94
N ASP A 35 11.68 -3.36 4.57
CA ASP A 35 12.06 -3.64 5.96
C ASP A 35 11.12 -2.94 6.95
N GLN A 36 11.33 -3.19 8.24
CA GLN A 36 10.49 -2.66 9.31
C GLN A 36 10.62 -1.14 9.49
N ASP A 37 11.78 -0.55 9.19
CA ASP A 37 12.02 0.89 9.35
C ASP A 37 11.37 1.67 8.21
N ALA A 38 11.58 1.21 6.97
CA ALA A 38 10.92 1.70 5.78
C ALA A 38 9.39 1.57 5.90
N PHE A 39 8.88 0.44 6.42
CA PHE A 39 7.46 0.28 6.75
C PHE A 39 6.98 1.34 7.74
N SER A 40 7.73 1.53 8.83
CA SER A 40 7.35 2.43 9.90
C SER A 40 7.30 3.89 9.46
N ALA A 41 8.21 4.28 8.56
CA ALA A 41 8.25 5.58 7.92
C ALA A 41 7.10 5.76 6.91
N ALA A 42 6.97 4.85 5.93
CA ALA A 42 5.97 4.94 4.86
C ALA A 42 4.53 4.99 5.39
N PHE A 43 4.25 4.22 6.45
CA PHE A 43 2.92 4.10 7.04
C PHE A 43 2.77 4.85 8.38
N ARG A 44 3.63 5.84 8.68
CA ARG A 44 3.50 6.66 9.90
C ARG A 44 2.12 7.33 9.96
N LYS A 45 1.47 7.26 11.14
CA LYS A 45 0.10 7.74 11.39
C LYS A 45 -0.96 7.13 10.45
N SER A 46 -0.68 5.97 9.86
CA SER A 46 -1.64 5.24 9.03
C SER A 46 -2.33 4.15 9.83
N PRO A 47 -3.65 3.91 9.61
CA PRO A 47 -4.33 2.70 10.07
C PRO A 47 -3.68 1.41 9.58
N MET A 48 -2.86 1.48 8.52
CA MET A 48 -2.13 0.33 7.97
C MET A 48 -1.13 -0.28 8.96
N LYS A 49 -0.66 0.47 9.97
CA LYS A 49 0.23 -0.12 11.00
C LYS A 49 -0.41 -1.29 11.76
N ARG A 50 -1.74 -1.40 11.76
CA ARG A 50 -2.46 -2.53 12.36
C ARG A 50 -2.19 -3.86 11.63
N SER A 51 -1.90 -3.85 10.32
CA SER A 51 -1.59 -5.07 9.58
C SER A 51 -0.20 -5.63 9.89
N LYS A 52 0.69 -4.81 10.46
CA LYS A 52 2.14 -5.07 10.63
C LYS A 52 2.86 -5.30 9.28
N CYS A 53 4.19 -5.19 9.26
CA CYS A 53 4.97 -5.38 8.03
C CYS A 53 4.81 -6.79 7.46
N SER A 54 4.95 -7.81 8.31
CA SER A 54 4.83 -9.22 7.91
C SER A 54 3.45 -9.60 7.37
N GLY A 55 2.37 -9.04 7.92
CA GLY A 55 1.01 -9.26 7.39
C GLY A 55 0.83 -8.65 6.01
N LEU A 56 1.41 -7.46 5.79
CA LEU A 56 1.35 -6.79 4.49
C LEU A 56 2.19 -7.53 3.43
N GLN A 57 3.39 -7.99 3.78
CA GLN A 57 4.24 -8.81 2.92
C GLN A 57 3.55 -10.12 2.50
N ARG A 58 2.84 -10.78 3.42
CA ARG A 58 2.07 -12.00 3.10
C ARG A 58 0.99 -11.72 2.05
N ASN A 59 0.26 -10.62 2.19
CA ASN A 59 -0.75 -10.24 1.20
C ASN A 59 -0.12 -9.93 -0.16
N ALA A 60 1.05 -9.28 -0.18
CA ALA A 60 1.78 -9.02 -1.42
C ALA A 60 2.23 -10.32 -2.12
N ALA A 61 2.68 -11.33 -1.37
CA ALA A 61 3.00 -12.64 -1.92
C ALA A 61 1.78 -13.30 -2.58
N VAL A 62 0.59 -13.22 -1.95
CA VAL A 62 -0.66 -13.74 -2.52
C VAL A 62 -1.03 -13.01 -3.82
N VAL A 63 -0.90 -11.69 -3.87
CA VAL A 63 -1.18 -10.91 -5.09
C VAL A 63 -0.29 -11.36 -6.24
N LEU A 64 1.01 -11.56 -5.99
CA LEU A 64 1.94 -12.02 -7.03
C LEU A 64 1.67 -13.46 -7.48
N ALA A 65 1.25 -14.34 -6.57
CA ALA A 65 0.85 -15.71 -6.92
C ALA A 65 -0.39 -15.71 -7.81
N ASN A 66 -1.42 -14.94 -7.47
CA ASN A 66 -2.65 -14.85 -8.25
C ASN A 66 -2.43 -14.27 -9.65
N ASP A 67 -1.46 -13.37 -9.82
CA ASP A 67 -1.08 -12.83 -11.13
C ASP A 67 -0.38 -13.88 -12.00
N ALA A 68 0.45 -14.74 -11.41
CA ALA A 68 1.13 -15.81 -12.11
C ALA A 68 0.21 -16.96 -12.55
N GLU A 69 -0.95 -17.12 -11.90
CA GLU A 69 -1.97 -18.14 -12.23
C GLU A 69 -2.95 -17.69 -13.33
N ARG A 70 -2.83 -16.46 -13.83
CA ARG A 70 -3.77 -15.82 -14.75
C ARG A 70 -3.29 -15.84 -16.21
#